data_AF-A0A918THV4-F1
#
_entry.id   AF-A0A918THV4-F1
#
_cell.length_a   1.000
_cell.length_b   1.000
_cell.length_c   1.000
_cell.angle_alpha   90.00
_cell.angle_beta   90.00
_cell.angle_gamma   90.00
#
_symmetry.space_group_name_H-M   'P 1'
#
loop_
_entity.id
_entity.type
_entity.pdbx_description
1 polymer ?
#
loop_
_entity_poly.entity_id
_entity_poly.type
_entity_poly.pdbx_seq_one_letter_code
_entity_poly.pdbx_strand_id
1 'polypeptide(L)'
;MMPAFTRPSSALLLIGGIGLLSPFAGAVEIRAYDPLRHDRFVDFPSDLTSNSNFYLAEEDWSGFGWCVQDTRKHFTLISPKHFVGARHFRPAIGQEIRFVNRQGVAKTYTVAARHDILNDEEPAVFSDLFVGELAEIVGPEDEVSIVPFLNLPAEADYVGQAIVASGRNSRAGEGTIATIEDFGGESGSVLNVNRGLTFLYVEPGTGGDECRLVDGDSGGPSAVLEDKGFALVGTHSAIAEESESGTTTQTNFDVFAPHYLAGIDAVLAEDGYSVKRSNESQPNLALSLAESADPVLSSDGVDYVVTISNAFEGEIARNLHITLTCDAGANFASYESSEEGWIFVQEGETLTALRGTLESEASTSLTVTLNLPDEPEGAVTLSVNLQADGSETLATSESTEVMQSYQSWAAGLSSVDLLADPDGDGVNNQLEYALGTNGGRAEENGPLAVSFSGNAIFLGYSQRAFAVELGAELVLESSPDLLNWTKVTETSMTVVPLNYQLETVTVERPVSEREFFRLRLETAAAN
;
A
#
# COMPACT_ATOMS: atom_id res chain seq x y z
N MET A 1 52.23 2.43 -15.15
CA MET A 1 52.21 1.67 -16.42
C MET A 1 51.27 0.50 -16.20
N MET A 2 49.98 0.71 -16.47
CA MET A 2 48.98 -0.36 -16.44
C MET A 2 49.10 -1.17 -17.74
N PRO A 3 48.95 -2.50 -17.71
CA PRO A 3 48.89 -3.27 -18.94
C PRO A 3 47.53 -2.99 -19.61
N ALA A 4 47.59 -2.58 -20.87
CA ALA A 4 46.42 -2.54 -21.74
C ALA A 4 45.93 -3.98 -21.95
N PHE A 5 44.75 -4.30 -21.42
CA PHE A 5 44.02 -5.49 -21.83
C PHE A 5 43.54 -5.29 -23.25
N THR A 6 44.16 -6.00 -24.19
CA THR A 6 43.65 -6.15 -25.55
C THR A 6 42.35 -6.94 -25.48
N ARG A 7 41.23 -6.31 -25.87
CA ARG A 7 39.94 -7.00 -26.10
C ARG A 7 40.16 -8.21 -27.01
N PRO A 8 39.52 -9.37 -26.75
CA PRO A 8 39.58 -10.49 -27.66
C PRO A 8 39.10 -10.08 -29.04
N SER A 9 39.73 -10.68 -30.04
CA SER A 9 39.58 -10.30 -31.44
C SER A 9 38.34 -10.97 -32.03
N SER A 10 37.36 -10.17 -32.44
CA SER A 10 36.26 -10.54 -33.37
C SER A 10 35.24 -11.58 -32.88
N ALA A 11 34.61 -11.36 -31.72
CA ALA A 11 33.29 -11.94 -31.47
C ALA A 11 32.25 -11.19 -32.33
N LEU A 12 31.49 -11.91 -33.17
CA LEU A 12 30.41 -11.29 -33.93
C LEU A 12 29.15 -11.31 -33.04
N LEU A 13 28.78 -10.16 -32.47
CA LEU A 13 27.51 -10.00 -31.79
C LEU A 13 26.38 -10.18 -32.83
N LEU A 14 25.65 -11.30 -32.77
CA LEU A 14 24.51 -11.55 -33.64
C LEU A 14 23.24 -10.97 -33.00
N ILE A 15 22.55 -10.12 -33.76
CA ILE A 15 21.20 -9.67 -33.43
C ILE A 15 20.36 -9.79 -34.71
N GLY A 16 19.21 -10.47 -34.62
CA GLY A 16 18.33 -10.81 -35.73
C GLY A 16 17.90 -9.61 -36.60
N GLY A 17 18.65 -9.37 -37.68
CA GLY A 17 18.28 -8.50 -38.80
C GLY A 17 17.67 -9.33 -39.94
N ILE A 18 16.47 -8.94 -40.38
CA ILE A 18 15.68 -9.55 -41.47
C ILE A 18 16.54 -9.83 -42.72
N GLY A 19 16.74 -11.11 -43.05
CA GLY A 19 17.11 -11.51 -44.41
C GLY A 19 17.89 -12.82 -44.56
N LEU A 20 17.14 -13.93 -44.69
CA LEU A 20 17.37 -15.15 -45.51
C LEU A 20 17.09 -16.44 -44.73
N LEU A 21 15.84 -16.90 -44.82
CA LEU A 21 15.38 -18.30 -44.74
C LEU A 21 16.30 -19.31 -44.02
N SER A 22 16.45 -19.17 -42.70
CA SER A 22 16.63 -20.33 -41.83
C SER A 22 15.25 -20.81 -41.40
N PRO A 23 14.94 -22.12 -41.45
CA PRO A 23 13.69 -22.62 -40.89
C PRO A 23 13.68 -22.32 -39.39
N PHE A 24 12.71 -21.51 -38.97
CA PHE A 24 12.42 -21.18 -37.58
C PHE A 24 12.23 -22.45 -36.75
N ALA A 25 13.15 -22.75 -35.84
CA ALA A 25 12.95 -23.74 -34.77
C ALA A 25 14.02 -23.56 -33.68
N GLY A 26 13.66 -22.88 -32.60
CA GLY A 26 14.45 -22.80 -31.36
C GLY A 26 13.67 -22.01 -30.33
N ALA A 27 13.34 -22.65 -29.21
CA ALA A 27 13.22 -21.99 -27.91
C ALA A 27 14.56 -22.21 -27.20
N VAL A 28 14.69 -21.77 -25.94
CA VAL A 28 15.84 -22.10 -25.06
C VAL A 28 16.36 -23.50 -25.36
N GLU A 29 17.63 -23.57 -25.76
CA GLU A 29 18.29 -24.81 -26.14
C GLU A 29 18.98 -25.37 -24.90
N ILE A 30 18.60 -26.59 -24.52
CA ILE A 30 19.02 -27.23 -23.28
C ILE A 30 19.76 -28.51 -23.64
N ARG A 31 20.94 -28.72 -23.03
CA ARG A 31 21.66 -29.99 -23.16
C ARG A 31 20.73 -31.11 -22.70
N ALA A 32 20.71 -32.26 -23.38
CA ALA A 32 19.84 -33.38 -23.00
C ALA A 32 18.34 -33.04 -22.83
N TYR A 33 17.83 -32.08 -23.64
CA TYR A 33 16.44 -31.64 -23.59
C TYR A 33 15.41 -32.80 -23.57
N ASP A 34 14.56 -32.75 -22.56
CA ASP A 34 13.37 -33.58 -22.36
C ASP A 34 12.17 -32.65 -22.05
N PRO A 35 11.11 -32.62 -22.88
CA PRO A 35 9.94 -31.77 -22.63
C PRO A 35 9.25 -32.07 -21.30
N LEU A 36 9.25 -33.32 -20.84
CA LEU A 36 8.66 -33.66 -19.53
C LEU A 36 9.43 -33.01 -18.39
N ARG A 37 10.74 -32.81 -18.55
CA ARG A 37 11.60 -32.23 -17.53
C ARG A 37 11.70 -30.70 -17.65
N HIS A 38 11.73 -30.12 -18.85
CA HIS A 38 12.14 -28.72 -19.05
C HIS A 38 11.04 -27.76 -19.50
N ASP A 39 9.90 -28.27 -19.98
CA ASP A 39 8.77 -27.41 -20.36
C ASP A 39 7.89 -27.18 -19.13
N ARG A 40 7.65 -25.91 -18.77
CA ARG A 40 6.78 -25.53 -17.63
C ARG A 40 5.33 -26.02 -17.81
N PHE A 41 4.87 -26.06 -19.05
CA PHE A 41 3.49 -26.41 -19.41
C PHE A 41 3.45 -27.66 -20.30
N VAL A 42 2.32 -28.36 -20.31
CA VAL A 42 2.12 -29.56 -21.13
C VAL A 42 2.26 -29.26 -22.63
N ASP A 43 1.72 -28.13 -23.11
CA ASP A 43 1.87 -27.70 -24.51
C ASP A 43 1.73 -26.18 -24.64
N PHE A 44 2.82 -25.42 -24.50
CA PHE A 44 2.74 -23.96 -24.62
C PHE A 44 2.69 -23.49 -26.09
N PRO A 45 1.83 -22.51 -26.44
CA PRO A 45 0.89 -21.76 -25.59
C PRO A 45 -0.55 -22.31 -25.61
N SER A 46 -0.79 -23.46 -26.24
CA SER A 46 -2.12 -24.03 -26.49
C SER A 46 -2.79 -24.62 -25.24
N ASP A 47 -1.99 -25.22 -24.36
CA ASP A 47 -2.38 -25.86 -23.10
C ASP A 47 -1.46 -25.37 -21.98
N LEU A 48 -2.02 -24.50 -21.14
CA LEU A 48 -1.34 -23.90 -20.00
C LEU A 48 -1.43 -24.77 -18.73
N THR A 49 -1.81 -26.04 -18.86
CA THR A 49 -1.75 -26.99 -17.76
C THR A 49 -0.31 -27.14 -17.30
N SER A 50 -0.05 -26.89 -16.01
CA SER A 50 1.28 -27.06 -15.41
C SER A 50 1.80 -28.48 -15.60
N ASN A 51 3.04 -28.60 -16.06
CA ASN A 51 3.72 -29.88 -16.18
C ASN A 51 4.27 -30.32 -14.81
N SER A 52 3.68 -31.36 -14.22
CA SER A 52 4.10 -31.86 -12.89
C SER A 52 5.48 -32.53 -12.87
N ASN A 53 6.05 -32.87 -14.03
CA ASN A 53 7.39 -33.45 -14.13
C ASN A 53 8.47 -32.41 -14.43
N PHE A 54 8.08 -31.15 -14.61
CA PHE A 54 9.01 -30.05 -14.78
C PHE A 54 9.94 -30.00 -13.56
N TYR A 55 11.25 -29.89 -13.78
CA TYR A 55 12.23 -30.03 -12.70
C TYR A 55 12.14 -28.92 -11.63
N LEU A 56 11.45 -27.82 -11.95
CA LEU A 56 11.14 -26.71 -11.06
C LEU A 56 9.62 -26.58 -10.84
N ALA A 57 8.88 -27.70 -10.89
CA ALA A 57 7.41 -27.71 -10.74
C ALA A 57 6.93 -27.30 -9.34
N GLU A 58 7.78 -27.44 -8.32
CA GLU A 58 7.46 -27.04 -6.94
C GLU A 58 7.68 -25.54 -6.69
N GLU A 59 8.38 -24.85 -7.60
CA GLU A 59 8.68 -23.43 -7.49
C GLU A 59 7.51 -22.56 -7.96
N ASP A 60 7.42 -21.35 -7.42
CA ASP A 60 6.39 -20.40 -7.81
C ASP A 60 6.81 -19.57 -9.04
N TRP A 61 6.32 -20.00 -10.20
CA TRP A 61 6.55 -19.32 -11.48
C TRP A 61 5.52 -18.24 -11.83
N SER A 62 4.59 -17.94 -10.93
CA SER A 62 3.44 -17.10 -11.27
C SER A 62 3.84 -15.69 -11.71
N GLY A 63 4.92 -15.14 -11.15
CA GLY A 63 5.46 -13.83 -11.52
C GLY A 63 6.15 -13.75 -12.89
N PHE A 64 6.32 -14.87 -13.59
CA PHE A 64 6.86 -14.91 -14.95
C PHE A 64 5.76 -15.07 -15.98
N GLY A 65 5.64 -14.08 -16.85
CA GLY A 65 4.59 -13.96 -17.85
C GLY A 65 5.11 -13.78 -19.27
N TRP A 66 4.17 -13.63 -20.21
CA TRP A 66 4.46 -13.42 -21.62
C TRP A 66 3.43 -12.51 -22.29
N CYS A 67 3.79 -11.91 -23.44
CA CYS A 67 2.84 -11.18 -24.27
C CYS A 67 1.88 -12.14 -24.97
N VAL A 68 0.57 -11.94 -24.81
CA VAL A 68 -0.46 -12.77 -25.47
C VAL A 68 -0.36 -12.70 -26.99
N GLN A 69 -0.07 -11.52 -27.53
CA GLN A 69 -0.01 -11.29 -28.97
C GLN A 69 1.31 -11.76 -29.61
N ASP A 70 2.37 -11.95 -28.82
CA ASP A 70 3.65 -12.48 -29.27
C ASP A 70 4.31 -13.28 -28.14
N THR A 71 4.04 -14.59 -28.13
CA THR A 71 4.45 -15.50 -27.05
C THR A 71 5.96 -15.76 -26.97
N ARG A 72 6.75 -15.07 -27.80
CA ARG A 72 8.21 -15.01 -27.69
C ARG A 72 8.67 -13.96 -26.69
N LYS A 73 7.81 -12.99 -26.34
CA LYS A 73 8.15 -11.91 -25.42
C LYS A 73 7.81 -12.31 -24.00
N HIS A 74 8.82 -12.45 -23.17
CA HIS A 74 8.71 -12.83 -21.77
C HIS A 74 9.00 -11.63 -20.86
N PHE A 75 8.37 -11.63 -19.68
CA PHE A 75 8.45 -10.55 -18.71
C PHE A 75 8.38 -11.07 -17.28
N THR A 76 8.89 -10.26 -16.35
CA THR A 76 8.85 -10.54 -14.92
C THR A 76 8.07 -9.46 -14.19
N LEU A 77 7.07 -9.84 -13.38
CA LEU A 77 6.33 -8.93 -12.51
C LEU A 77 7.19 -8.56 -11.29
N ILE A 78 7.42 -7.26 -11.09
CA ILE A 78 8.34 -6.72 -10.07
C ILE A 78 7.66 -5.79 -9.04
N SER A 79 6.39 -5.45 -9.26
CA SER A 79 5.46 -4.87 -8.28
C SER A 79 4.03 -5.18 -8.75
N PRO A 80 2.98 -4.91 -7.94
CA PRO A 80 1.60 -5.16 -8.36
C PRO A 80 1.21 -4.52 -9.70
N LYS A 81 1.88 -3.44 -10.12
CA LYS A 81 1.55 -2.71 -11.36
C LYS A 81 2.66 -2.75 -12.41
N HIS A 82 3.86 -3.25 -12.08
CA HIS A 82 5.03 -3.10 -12.95
C HIS A 82 5.70 -4.42 -13.30
N PHE A 83 6.21 -4.50 -14.53
CA PHE A 83 7.00 -5.62 -15.02
C PHE A 83 8.25 -5.15 -15.75
N VAL A 84 9.24 -6.02 -15.90
CA VAL A 84 10.49 -5.75 -16.64
C VAL A 84 10.74 -6.73 -17.77
N GLY A 85 11.57 -6.32 -18.72
CA GLY A 85 12.07 -7.14 -19.82
C GLY A 85 13.04 -6.37 -20.71
N ALA A 86 13.32 -6.91 -21.91
CA ALA A 86 14.24 -6.30 -22.86
C ALA A 86 13.60 -5.16 -23.65
N ARG A 87 14.25 -3.99 -23.68
CA ARG A 87 13.76 -2.77 -24.32
C ARG A 87 13.61 -2.94 -25.83
N HIS A 88 14.56 -3.60 -26.50
CA HIS A 88 14.50 -3.83 -27.93
C HIS A 88 13.37 -4.81 -28.34
N PHE A 89 12.84 -5.59 -27.39
CA PHE A 89 11.83 -6.62 -27.64
C PHE A 89 10.53 -6.46 -26.82
N ARG A 90 10.28 -5.25 -26.30
CA ARG A 90 9.14 -4.90 -25.46
C ARG A 90 7.76 -5.01 -26.15
N PRO A 91 6.65 -5.12 -25.40
CA PRO A 91 5.30 -5.10 -25.95
C PRO A 91 4.91 -3.68 -26.36
N ALA A 92 3.86 -3.53 -27.17
CA ALA A 92 3.24 -2.24 -27.44
C ALA A 92 2.21 -1.91 -26.35
N ILE A 93 1.95 -0.61 -26.14
CA ILE A 93 0.85 -0.15 -25.28
C ILE A 93 -0.48 -0.70 -25.82
N GLY A 94 -1.34 -1.18 -24.93
CA GLY A 94 -2.60 -1.86 -25.26
C GLY A 94 -2.46 -3.36 -25.59
N GLN A 95 -1.23 -3.90 -25.65
CA GLN A 95 -1.04 -5.36 -25.67
C GLN A 95 -1.23 -5.93 -24.26
N GLU A 96 -1.35 -7.25 -24.18
CA GLU A 96 -1.67 -7.94 -22.94
C GLU A 96 -0.51 -8.82 -22.48
N ILE A 97 -0.24 -8.79 -21.18
CA ILE A 97 0.67 -9.71 -20.50
C ILE A 97 -0.16 -10.75 -19.76
N ARG A 98 0.22 -12.02 -19.90
CA ARG A 98 -0.42 -13.14 -19.22
C ARG A 98 0.52 -13.77 -18.21
N PHE A 99 -0.02 -14.00 -17.02
CA PHE A 99 0.58 -14.78 -15.93
C PHE A 99 -0.28 -16.01 -15.68
N VAL A 100 0.32 -17.07 -15.13
CA VAL A 100 -0.42 -18.24 -14.64
C VAL A 100 -0.21 -18.28 -13.14
N ASN A 101 -1.28 -18.08 -12.38
CA ASN A 101 -1.21 -17.98 -10.93
C ASN A 101 -0.91 -19.33 -10.27
N ARG A 102 -0.75 -19.33 -8.93
CA ARG A 102 -0.42 -20.54 -8.15
C ARG A 102 -1.45 -21.67 -8.27
N GLN A 103 -2.69 -21.36 -8.66
CA GLN A 103 -3.77 -22.32 -8.91
C GLN A 103 -3.76 -22.87 -10.34
N GLY A 104 -2.84 -22.44 -11.19
CA GLY A 104 -2.82 -22.80 -12.61
C GLY A 104 -3.83 -22.03 -13.47
N VAL A 105 -4.37 -20.92 -12.97
CA VAL A 105 -5.34 -20.07 -13.69
C VAL A 105 -4.61 -18.94 -14.40
N ALA A 106 -4.88 -18.76 -15.69
CA ALA A 106 -4.34 -17.65 -16.47
C ALA A 106 -4.99 -16.32 -16.07
N LYS A 107 -4.16 -15.32 -15.73
CA LYS A 107 -4.52 -13.93 -15.44
C LYS A 107 -3.91 -13.02 -16.50
N THR A 108 -4.67 -12.10 -17.06
CA THR A 108 -4.26 -11.29 -18.22
C THR A 108 -4.48 -9.81 -17.93
N TYR A 109 -3.46 -8.99 -18.18
CA TYR A 109 -3.44 -7.56 -17.87
C TYR A 109 -2.99 -6.74 -19.08
N THR A 110 -3.57 -5.57 -19.26
CA THR A 110 -3.23 -4.67 -20.38
C THR A 110 -2.03 -3.79 -20.03
N VAL A 111 -1.10 -3.62 -20.97
CA VAL A 111 0.03 -2.68 -20.84
C VAL A 111 -0.46 -1.24 -21.04
N ALA A 112 -0.33 -0.40 -20.01
CA ALA A 112 -0.70 1.00 -20.04
C ALA A 112 0.44 1.91 -20.50
N ALA A 113 1.64 1.71 -19.94
CA ALA A 113 2.80 2.55 -20.23
C ALA A 113 4.11 1.75 -20.28
N ARG A 114 5.18 2.43 -20.73
CA ARG A 114 6.54 1.88 -20.86
C ARG A 114 7.55 2.97 -20.57
N HIS A 115 8.52 2.64 -19.74
CA HIS A 115 9.56 3.53 -19.26
C HIS A 115 10.91 2.94 -19.66
N ASP A 116 11.67 3.69 -20.44
CA ASP A 116 13.03 3.31 -20.80
C ASP A 116 13.96 3.56 -19.62
N ILE A 117 14.81 2.59 -19.29
CA ILE A 117 15.82 2.75 -18.25
C ILE A 117 17.10 3.30 -18.89
N LEU A 118 17.72 4.28 -18.22
CA LEU A 118 18.97 4.90 -18.67
C LEU A 118 20.17 4.09 -18.18
N ASN A 119 21.30 4.22 -18.89
CA ASN A 119 22.58 3.73 -18.39
C ASN A 119 23.18 4.77 -17.42
N ASP A 120 23.60 4.31 -16.25
CA ASP A 120 24.16 5.17 -15.19
C ASP A 120 25.50 5.80 -15.60
N GLU A 121 26.30 5.12 -16.44
CA GLU A 121 27.59 5.64 -16.91
C GLU A 121 27.44 6.66 -18.05
N GLU A 122 26.34 6.58 -18.81
CA GLU A 122 26.03 7.47 -19.92
C GLU A 122 24.53 7.85 -19.90
N PRO A 123 24.11 8.84 -19.09
CA PRO A 123 22.70 9.14 -18.81
C PRO A 123 21.89 9.65 -20.02
N ALA A 124 22.51 9.79 -21.20
CA ALA A 124 21.84 10.09 -22.46
C ALA A 124 21.54 8.84 -23.32
N VAL A 125 21.92 7.66 -22.81
CA VAL A 125 21.88 6.38 -23.54
C VAL A 125 21.00 5.41 -22.77
N PHE A 126 19.99 4.87 -23.45
CA PHE A 126 19.10 3.87 -22.87
C PHE A 126 19.81 2.54 -22.72
N SER A 127 19.64 1.87 -21.58
CA SER A 127 19.94 0.46 -21.48
C SER A 127 18.92 -0.35 -22.30
N ASP A 128 19.18 -1.64 -22.46
CA ASP A 128 18.26 -2.59 -23.05
C ASP A 128 17.28 -3.16 -22.00
N LEU A 129 17.13 -2.49 -20.86
CA LEU A 129 16.10 -2.77 -19.86
C LEU A 129 14.97 -1.75 -20.00
N PHE A 130 13.73 -2.19 -19.77
CA PHE A 130 12.59 -1.27 -19.61
C PHE A 130 11.69 -1.73 -18.47
N VAL A 131 10.92 -0.79 -17.94
CA VAL A 131 9.80 -1.06 -17.02
C VAL A 131 8.50 -0.83 -17.79
N GLY A 132 7.61 -1.82 -17.77
CA GLY A 132 6.25 -1.70 -18.25
C GLY A 132 5.28 -1.48 -17.09
N GLU A 133 4.23 -0.70 -17.33
CA GLU A 133 3.15 -0.43 -16.38
C GLU A 133 1.87 -1.13 -16.88
N LEU A 134 1.17 -1.81 -15.98
CA LEU A 134 -0.12 -2.43 -16.22
C LEU A 134 -1.26 -1.43 -15.95
N ALA A 135 -2.34 -1.53 -16.72
CA ALA A 135 -3.51 -0.67 -16.58
C ALA A 135 -4.29 -0.94 -15.28
N GLU A 136 -4.16 -2.14 -14.73
CA GLU A 136 -4.79 -2.60 -13.49
C GLU A 136 -3.72 -3.21 -12.61
N ILE A 137 -3.89 -3.09 -11.29
CA ILE A 137 -3.02 -3.78 -10.34
C ILE A 137 -3.29 -5.28 -10.36
N VAL A 138 -2.23 -6.06 -10.21
CA VAL A 138 -2.29 -7.49 -9.91
C VAL A 138 -2.61 -7.64 -8.43
N GLY A 139 -3.87 -7.92 -8.13
CA GLY A 139 -4.37 -7.99 -6.75
C GLY A 139 -3.87 -9.23 -5.99
N PRO A 140 -3.87 -9.21 -4.65
CA PRO A 140 -3.51 -10.39 -3.85
C PRO A 140 -4.40 -11.62 -4.14
N GLU A 141 -5.66 -11.40 -4.52
CA GLU A 141 -6.63 -12.43 -4.93
C GLU A 141 -6.29 -13.11 -6.27
N ASP A 142 -5.42 -12.50 -7.07
CA ASP A 142 -4.96 -13.11 -8.31
C ASP A 142 -3.90 -14.17 -8.07
N GLU A 143 -3.27 -14.18 -6.88
CA GLU A 143 -2.27 -15.15 -6.45
C GLU A 143 -1.08 -15.27 -7.42
N VAL A 144 -0.66 -14.11 -7.95
CA VAL A 144 0.53 -13.95 -8.78
C VAL A 144 1.63 -13.29 -7.95
N SER A 145 2.79 -13.95 -7.87
CA SER A 145 3.92 -13.46 -7.08
C SER A 145 4.64 -12.28 -7.74
N ILE A 146 5.06 -11.35 -6.88
CA ILE A 146 6.07 -10.35 -7.22
C ILE A 146 7.45 -11.00 -7.08
N VAL A 147 8.24 -10.99 -8.15
CA VAL A 147 9.59 -11.55 -8.13
C VAL A 147 10.56 -10.48 -7.61
N PRO A 148 11.22 -10.70 -6.46
CA PRO A 148 12.22 -9.76 -5.96
C PRO A 148 13.47 -9.75 -6.85
N PHE A 149 14.26 -8.68 -6.78
CA PHE A 149 15.62 -8.65 -7.32
C PHE A 149 16.59 -9.29 -6.34
N LEU A 150 17.53 -10.09 -6.83
CA LEU A 150 18.60 -10.64 -6.02
C LEU A 150 19.49 -9.49 -5.51
N ASN A 151 19.68 -9.43 -4.19
CA ASN A 151 20.40 -8.34 -3.52
C ASN A 151 21.62 -8.89 -2.78
N LEU A 152 22.78 -8.89 -3.45
CA LEU A 152 24.06 -9.24 -2.85
C LEU A 152 24.91 -7.98 -2.62
N PRO A 153 25.84 -7.98 -1.65
CA PRO A 153 26.58 -6.78 -1.25
C PRO A 153 27.45 -6.15 -2.35
N ALA A 154 28.00 -6.94 -3.27
CA ALA A 154 28.82 -6.47 -4.37
C ALA A 154 28.59 -7.28 -5.66
N GLU A 155 28.85 -6.67 -6.82
CA GLU A 155 28.76 -7.36 -8.12
C GLU A 155 29.59 -8.65 -8.17
N ALA A 156 30.76 -8.66 -7.53
CA ALA A 156 31.62 -9.85 -7.48
C ALA A 156 30.95 -11.05 -6.80
N ASP A 157 29.97 -10.83 -5.91
CA ASP A 157 29.26 -11.89 -5.19
C ASP A 157 28.22 -12.62 -6.07
N TYR A 158 27.82 -12.01 -7.19
CA TYR A 158 26.93 -12.62 -8.17
C TYR A 158 27.67 -13.61 -9.08
N VAL A 159 28.98 -13.45 -9.27
CA VAL A 159 29.77 -14.37 -10.11
C VAL A 159 29.83 -15.74 -9.45
N GLY A 160 29.51 -16.78 -10.23
CA GLY A 160 29.43 -18.16 -9.76
C GLY A 160 28.07 -18.57 -9.19
N GLN A 161 27.09 -17.65 -9.09
CA GLN A 161 25.73 -18.03 -8.73
C GLN A 161 25.11 -18.89 -9.84
N ALA A 162 24.45 -19.98 -9.43
CA ALA A 162 23.64 -20.79 -10.32
C ALA A 162 22.36 -20.02 -10.66
N ILE A 163 22.01 -19.97 -11.93
CA ILE A 163 20.82 -19.30 -12.42
C ILE A 163 19.94 -20.26 -13.19
N VAL A 164 18.65 -19.99 -13.15
CA VAL A 164 17.64 -20.53 -14.06
C VAL A 164 17.36 -19.45 -15.09
N ALA A 165 17.56 -19.77 -16.36
CA ALA A 165 17.21 -18.91 -17.47
C ALA A 165 15.99 -19.48 -18.19
N SER A 166 15.00 -18.61 -18.47
CA SER A 166 13.79 -18.99 -19.19
C SER A 166 13.53 -18.04 -20.35
N GLY A 167 12.92 -18.57 -21.39
CA GLY A 167 12.59 -17.83 -22.60
C GLY A 167 11.38 -18.43 -23.29
N ARG A 168 11.41 -18.37 -24.62
CA ARG A 168 10.34 -18.82 -25.50
C ARG A 168 9.87 -20.24 -25.14
N ASN A 169 8.60 -20.49 -25.38
CA ASN A 169 7.91 -21.74 -25.06
C ASN A 169 7.83 -22.07 -23.56
N SER A 170 8.14 -21.10 -22.68
CA SER A 170 8.19 -21.31 -21.23
C SER A 170 9.10 -22.49 -20.84
N ARG A 171 10.21 -22.63 -21.58
CA ARG A 171 11.28 -23.58 -21.26
C ARG A 171 12.23 -22.93 -20.27
N ALA A 172 12.78 -23.74 -19.38
CA ALA A 172 13.81 -23.29 -18.46
C ALA A 172 14.97 -24.28 -18.44
N GLY A 173 16.18 -23.73 -18.39
CA GLY A 173 17.40 -24.48 -18.14
C GLY A 173 18.31 -23.72 -17.19
N GLU A 174 19.48 -24.30 -16.95
CA GLU A 174 20.42 -23.80 -15.95
C GLU A 174 21.64 -23.13 -16.60
N GLY A 175 22.22 -22.20 -15.85
CA GLY A 175 23.47 -21.54 -16.18
C GLY A 175 24.25 -21.18 -14.91
N THR A 176 25.44 -20.64 -15.08
CA THR A 176 26.21 -20.07 -13.98
C THR A 176 26.77 -18.73 -14.43
N ILE A 177 26.58 -17.70 -13.61
CA ILE A 177 27.08 -16.36 -13.92
C ILE A 177 28.61 -16.42 -14.02
N ALA A 178 29.14 -16.14 -15.20
CA ALA A 178 30.56 -16.21 -15.51
C ALA A 178 31.25 -14.86 -15.26
N THR A 179 30.68 -13.77 -15.77
CA THR A 179 31.21 -12.40 -15.62
C THR A 179 30.08 -11.40 -15.43
N ILE A 180 30.41 -10.24 -14.85
CA ILE A 180 29.61 -9.02 -14.94
C ILE A 180 30.48 -7.95 -15.60
N GLU A 181 30.07 -7.51 -16.78
CA GLU A 181 30.83 -6.61 -17.64
C GLU A 181 29.93 -5.85 -18.59
N ASP A 182 30.48 -4.82 -19.24
CA ASP A 182 29.72 -4.04 -20.20
C ASP A 182 29.72 -4.71 -21.57
N PHE A 183 28.56 -4.75 -22.23
CA PHE A 183 28.41 -5.24 -23.59
C PHE A 183 27.59 -4.27 -24.44
N GLY A 184 27.70 -4.40 -25.77
CA GLY A 184 27.03 -3.49 -26.71
C GLY A 184 27.80 -2.18 -26.97
N GLY A 185 27.17 -1.23 -27.67
CA GLY A 185 27.79 0.04 -28.07
C GLY A 185 28.82 -0.07 -29.21
N GLU A 186 29.00 -1.26 -29.77
CA GLU A 186 29.88 -1.50 -30.90
C GLU A 186 29.30 -0.93 -32.20
N SER A 187 30.16 -0.49 -33.11
CA SER A 187 29.73 0.07 -34.41
C SER A 187 28.91 -0.94 -35.21
N GLY A 188 27.61 -0.68 -35.37
CA GLY A 188 26.67 -1.55 -36.07
C GLY A 188 25.77 -2.39 -35.16
N SER A 189 25.98 -2.34 -33.84
CA SER A 189 25.04 -2.90 -32.86
C SER A 189 23.77 -2.05 -32.77
N VAL A 190 22.62 -2.70 -32.62
CA VAL A 190 21.36 -2.02 -32.24
C VAL A 190 21.23 -1.83 -30.73
N LEU A 191 22.13 -2.46 -29.96
CA LEU A 191 22.22 -2.31 -28.52
C LEU A 191 23.24 -1.25 -28.16
N ASN A 192 22.82 -0.37 -27.27
CA ASN A 192 23.70 0.55 -26.58
C ASN A 192 24.64 -0.19 -25.63
N VAL A 193 25.57 0.52 -24.99
CA VAL A 193 26.36 -0.04 -23.89
C VAL A 193 25.42 -0.39 -22.74
N ASN A 194 25.54 -1.59 -22.21
CA ASN A 194 24.77 -2.12 -21.09
C ASN A 194 25.71 -2.74 -20.08
N ARG A 195 25.52 -2.47 -18.79
CA ARG A 195 26.01 -3.36 -17.73
C ARG A 195 25.28 -4.70 -17.83
N GLY A 196 26.02 -5.77 -18.06
CA GLY A 196 25.48 -7.10 -18.26
C GLY A 196 26.09 -8.16 -17.36
N LEU A 197 25.36 -9.25 -17.22
CA LEU A 197 25.90 -10.51 -16.74
C LEU A 197 26.04 -11.45 -17.94
N THR A 198 27.04 -12.33 -17.89
CA THR A 198 27.18 -13.41 -18.87
C THR A 198 27.06 -14.77 -18.21
N PHE A 199 26.57 -15.75 -18.97
CA PHE A 199 26.72 -17.17 -18.63
C PHE A 199 27.01 -17.96 -19.90
N LEU A 200 27.79 -19.03 -19.75
CA LEU A 200 28.39 -19.74 -20.86
C LEU A 200 27.72 -21.09 -21.10
N TYR A 201 27.55 -21.43 -22.37
CA TYR A 201 27.20 -22.75 -22.84
C TYR A 201 28.35 -23.28 -23.71
N VAL A 202 29.08 -24.28 -23.22
CA VAL A 202 30.27 -24.81 -23.89
C VAL A 202 29.98 -26.19 -24.48
N GLU A 203 30.33 -26.42 -25.75
CA GLU A 203 30.22 -27.70 -26.42
C GLU A 203 31.60 -28.26 -26.81
N PRO A 204 31.95 -29.50 -26.43
CA PRO A 204 31.17 -30.39 -25.56
C PRO A 204 31.21 -29.96 -24.09
N GLY A 205 30.08 -30.04 -23.40
CA GLY A 205 29.97 -29.79 -21.95
C GLY A 205 29.38 -30.99 -21.22
N THR A 206 29.16 -30.85 -19.91
CA THR A 206 28.87 -31.99 -19.02
C THR A 206 27.56 -31.88 -18.23
N GLY A 207 26.99 -30.69 -18.05
CA GLY A 207 25.74 -30.50 -17.30
C GLY A 207 24.50 -30.81 -18.12
N GLY A 208 23.63 -31.67 -17.60
CA GLY A 208 22.44 -32.17 -18.30
C GLY A 208 21.29 -31.17 -18.42
N ASP A 209 21.32 -30.07 -17.68
CA ASP A 209 20.30 -29.01 -17.75
C ASP A 209 20.90 -27.66 -18.23
N GLU A 210 22.20 -27.64 -18.60
CA GLU A 210 22.88 -26.45 -19.13
C GLU A 210 22.15 -25.92 -20.36
N CYS A 211 21.92 -24.62 -20.41
CA CYS A 211 21.20 -23.99 -21.51
C CYS A 211 21.95 -22.85 -22.19
N ARG A 212 21.54 -22.59 -23.44
CA ARG A 212 21.81 -21.36 -24.18
C ARG A 212 20.49 -20.77 -24.64
N LEU A 213 20.41 -19.45 -24.58
CA LEU A 213 19.30 -18.69 -25.12
C LEU A 213 19.53 -18.49 -26.61
N VAL A 214 18.45 -18.29 -27.36
CA VAL A 214 18.48 -18.15 -28.82
C VAL A 214 17.66 -16.95 -29.28
N ASP A 215 17.76 -16.63 -30.56
CA ASP A 215 16.96 -15.57 -31.18
C ASP A 215 15.46 -15.72 -30.85
N GLY A 216 14.93 -14.71 -30.17
CA GLY A 216 13.53 -14.67 -29.73
C GLY A 216 13.31 -14.99 -28.25
N ASP A 217 14.37 -15.28 -27.48
CA ASP A 217 14.31 -15.37 -26.01
C ASP A 217 14.51 -14.00 -25.31
N SER A 218 14.68 -12.91 -26.07
CA SER A 218 14.90 -11.56 -25.53
C SER A 218 13.82 -11.15 -24.51
N GLY A 219 14.26 -10.60 -23.39
CA GLY A 219 13.41 -10.25 -22.24
C GLY A 219 13.10 -11.42 -21.31
N GLY A 220 13.47 -12.65 -21.70
CA GLY A 220 13.43 -13.83 -20.85
C GLY A 220 14.17 -13.60 -19.52
N PRO A 221 13.63 -14.05 -18.38
CA PRO A 221 14.25 -13.84 -17.09
C PRO A 221 15.43 -14.79 -16.86
N SER A 222 16.46 -14.26 -16.21
CA SER A 222 17.45 -15.04 -15.47
C SER A 222 17.31 -14.76 -13.99
N ALA A 223 17.13 -15.82 -13.19
CA ALA A 223 16.89 -15.74 -11.76
C ALA A 223 17.73 -16.75 -10.99
N VAL A 224 18.12 -16.41 -9.76
CA VAL A 224 18.67 -17.35 -8.79
C VAL A 224 17.52 -17.96 -8.00
N LEU A 225 17.60 -19.26 -7.71
CA LEU A 225 16.65 -19.93 -6.82
C LEU A 225 17.15 -19.81 -5.37
N GLU A 226 16.38 -19.13 -4.54
CA GLU A 226 16.63 -18.99 -3.10
C GLU A 226 15.57 -19.75 -2.28
N ASP A 227 15.77 -19.89 -0.98
CA ASP A 227 14.84 -20.60 -0.08
C ASP A 227 13.40 -20.08 -0.12
N LYS A 228 13.20 -18.83 -0.58
CA LYS A 228 11.89 -18.15 -0.68
C LYS A 228 11.35 -18.08 -2.12
N GLY A 229 11.98 -18.78 -3.07
CA GLY A 229 11.63 -18.78 -4.49
C GLY A 229 12.64 -18.02 -5.35
N PHE A 230 12.20 -17.55 -6.52
CA PHE A 230 13.07 -16.88 -7.48
C PHE A 230 13.47 -15.46 -7.05
N ALA A 231 14.74 -15.11 -7.28
CA ALA A 231 15.25 -13.76 -7.21
C ALA A 231 15.86 -13.36 -8.56
N LEU A 232 15.31 -12.32 -9.20
CA LEU A 232 15.70 -11.86 -10.53
C LEU A 232 17.10 -11.26 -10.51
N VAL A 233 17.95 -11.65 -11.47
CA VAL A 233 19.29 -11.11 -11.64
C VAL A 233 19.51 -10.48 -13.02
N GLY A 234 18.75 -10.89 -14.04
CA GLY A 234 18.85 -10.28 -15.35
C GLY A 234 17.68 -10.54 -16.28
N THR A 235 17.70 -9.83 -17.41
CA THR A 235 16.78 -10.03 -18.54
C THR A 235 17.59 -10.23 -19.81
N HIS A 236 17.29 -11.30 -20.56
CA HIS A 236 18.07 -11.66 -21.74
C HIS A 236 18.06 -10.60 -22.83
N SER A 237 19.23 -10.33 -23.42
CA SER A 237 19.43 -9.27 -24.40
C SER A 237 20.07 -9.76 -25.70
N ALA A 238 21.17 -10.51 -25.60
CA ALA A 238 21.96 -10.90 -26.78
C ALA A 238 22.71 -12.21 -26.58
N ILE A 239 23.24 -12.73 -27.69
CA ILE A 239 24.09 -13.92 -27.71
C ILE A 239 25.35 -13.65 -28.56
N ALA A 240 26.43 -14.34 -28.23
CA ALA A 240 27.61 -14.46 -29.09
C ALA A 240 28.06 -15.92 -29.15
N GLU A 241 28.71 -16.28 -30.26
CA GLU A 241 29.29 -17.60 -30.45
C GLU A 241 30.75 -17.46 -30.86
N GLU A 242 31.61 -18.23 -30.18
CA GLU A 242 33.02 -18.38 -30.52
C GLU A 242 33.34 -19.86 -30.68
N SER A 243 34.07 -20.22 -31.73
CA SER A 243 34.50 -21.59 -31.98
C SER A 243 36.02 -21.65 -32.07
N GLU A 244 36.65 -22.41 -31.18
CA GLU A 244 38.09 -22.63 -31.17
C GLU A 244 38.44 -24.10 -30.95
N SER A 245 39.29 -24.67 -31.81
CA SER A 245 39.89 -26.00 -31.64
C SER A 245 38.91 -27.16 -31.35
N GLY A 246 37.70 -27.11 -31.92
CA GLY A 246 36.68 -28.15 -31.75
C GLY A 246 35.80 -27.97 -30.50
N THR A 247 35.95 -26.84 -29.80
CA THR A 247 35.05 -26.38 -28.76
C THR A 247 34.26 -25.18 -29.28
N THR A 248 32.93 -25.21 -29.11
CA THR A 248 32.06 -24.06 -29.37
C THR A 248 31.60 -23.49 -28.03
N THR A 249 31.85 -22.21 -27.80
CA THR A 249 31.34 -21.49 -26.62
C THR A 249 30.29 -20.51 -27.09
N GLN A 250 29.08 -20.65 -26.56
CA GLN A 250 28.06 -19.61 -26.65
C GLN A 250 28.03 -18.80 -25.36
N THR A 251 28.06 -17.48 -25.52
CA THR A 251 27.94 -16.52 -24.43
C THR A 251 26.56 -15.89 -24.51
N ASN A 252 25.80 -16.05 -23.43
CA ASN A 252 24.52 -15.37 -23.25
C ASN A 252 24.77 -14.05 -22.54
N PHE A 253 24.18 -12.96 -23.02
CA PHE A 253 24.25 -11.64 -22.42
C PHE A 253 22.88 -11.24 -21.91
N ASP A 254 22.79 -11.04 -20.62
CA ASP A 254 21.60 -10.52 -19.96
C ASP A 254 21.93 -9.15 -19.38
N VAL A 255 21.00 -8.21 -19.46
CA VAL A 255 21.14 -6.94 -18.74
C VAL A 255 21.13 -7.24 -17.25
N PHE A 256 22.17 -6.81 -16.53
CA PHE A 256 22.32 -7.06 -15.10
C PHE A 256 21.39 -6.13 -14.32
N ALA A 257 20.18 -6.60 -14.04
CA ALA A 257 19.10 -5.76 -13.53
C ALA A 257 19.39 -5.11 -12.15
N PRO A 258 20.09 -5.76 -11.20
CA PRO A 258 20.50 -5.15 -9.93
C PRO A 258 21.33 -3.86 -10.08
N HIS A 259 22.06 -3.68 -11.18
CA HIS A 259 22.77 -2.42 -11.45
C HIS A 259 21.82 -1.24 -11.62
N TYR A 260 20.62 -1.46 -12.16
CA TYR A 260 19.69 -0.40 -12.57
C TYR A 260 18.57 -0.14 -11.54
N LEU A 261 18.69 -0.65 -10.31
CA LEU A 261 17.62 -0.56 -9.32
C LEU A 261 17.18 0.87 -9.02
N ALA A 262 18.11 1.84 -9.04
CA ALA A 262 17.75 3.25 -8.80
C ALA A 262 16.83 3.80 -9.92
N GLY A 263 17.11 3.47 -11.17
CA GLY A 263 16.27 3.87 -12.31
C GLY A 263 14.91 3.16 -12.30
N ILE A 264 14.87 1.90 -11.87
CA ILE A 264 13.61 1.14 -11.72
C ILE A 264 12.79 1.73 -10.55
N ASP A 265 13.41 1.98 -9.39
CA ASP A 265 12.78 2.61 -8.22
C ASP A 265 12.17 3.96 -8.58
N ALA A 266 12.86 4.78 -9.37
CA ALA A 266 12.34 6.08 -9.80
C ALA A 266 11.03 5.96 -10.60
N VAL A 267 10.88 4.92 -11.43
CA VAL A 267 9.64 4.65 -12.18
C VAL A 267 8.55 4.15 -11.22
N LEU A 268 8.86 3.17 -10.38
CA LEU A 268 7.89 2.57 -9.46
C LEU A 268 7.35 3.57 -8.43
N ALA A 269 8.17 4.54 -8.02
CA ALA A 269 7.82 5.54 -7.01
C ALA A 269 6.68 6.47 -7.46
N GLU A 270 6.50 6.69 -8.77
CA GLU A 270 5.39 7.48 -9.31
C GLU A 270 4.01 6.89 -8.95
N ASP A 271 3.96 5.57 -8.74
CA ASP A 271 2.76 4.81 -8.37
C ASP A 271 2.78 4.33 -6.91
N GLY A 272 3.72 4.83 -6.09
CA GLY A 272 3.82 4.48 -4.68
C GLY A 272 4.47 3.12 -4.39
N TYR A 273 5.21 2.55 -5.34
CA TYR A 273 5.95 1.30 -5.18
C TYR A 273 7.47 1.50 -5.16
N SER A 274 8.19 0.46 -4.79
CA SER A 274 9.65 0.35 -4.86
C SER A 274 10.04 -1.09 -5.21
N VAL A 275 11.25 -1.27 -5.73
CA VAL A 275 11.80 -2.58 -6.04
C VAL A 275 11.85 -3.45 -4.79
N LYS A 276 11.22 -4.62 -4.86
CA LYS A 276 11.37 -5.64 -3.83
C LYS A 276 12.73 -6.31 -3.97
N ARG A 277 13.45 -6.48 -2.87
CA ARG A 277 14.77 -7.12 -2.85
C ARG A 277 14.71 -8.43 -2.08
N SER A 278 15.49 -9.41 -2.53
CA SER A 278 15.66 -10.64 -1.76
C SER A 278 16.66 -10.41 -0.63
N ASN A 279 16.59 -11.21 0.44
CA ASN A 279 17.46 -11.09 1.62
C ASN A 279 17.55 -9.68 2.25
N GLU A 280 16.55 -8.83 2.03
CA GLU A 280 16.50 -7.50 2.65
C GLU A 280 16.25 -7.63 4.16
N SER A 281 16.91 -6.77 4.93
CA SER A 281 16.67 -6.67 6.37
C SER A 281 15.24 -6.24 6.65
N GLN A 282 14.71 -6.61 7.80
CA GLN A 282 13.41 -6.10 8.22
C GLN A 282 13.54 -4.64 8.68
N PRO A 283 12.72 -3.71 8.16
CA PRO A 283 12.72 -2.34 8.67
C PRO A 283 12.17 -2.30 10.11
N ASN A 284 12.64 -1.35 10.91
CA ASN A 284 12.13 -1.13 12.27
C ASN A 284 11.09 0.00 12.24
N LEU A 285 9.87 -0.36 11.86
CA LEU A 285 8.76 0.58 11.80
C LEU A 285 8.15 0.81 13.19
N ALA A 286 7.75 2.06 13.44
CA ALA A 286 6.83 2.40 14.51
C ALA A 286 5.65 3.19 13.93
N LEU A 287 4.48 2.96 14.54
CA LEU A 287 3.20 3.53 14.14
C LEU A 287 2.54 4.16 15.37
N SER A 288 2.07 5.40 15.25
CA SER A 288 1.22 6.03 16.25
C SER A 288 0.06 6.77 15.58
N LEU A 289 -1.04 6.86 16.30
CA LEU A 289 -2.25 7.56 15.91
C LEU A 289 -2.59 8.57 17.01
N ALA A 290 -2.99 9.78 16.62
CA ALA A 290 -3.44 10.81 17.56
C ALA A 290 -4.61 11.59 16.95
N GLU A 291 -5.63 11.87 17.75
CA GLU A 291 -6.79 12.67 17.35
C GLU A 291 -6.63 14.13 17.77
N SER A 292 -7.28 15.04 17.05
CA SER A 292 -7.20 16.48 17.31
C SER A 292 -8.02 16.94 18.51
N ALA A 293 -9.12 16.24 18.80
CA ALA A 293 -10.06 16.56 19.86
C ALA A 293 -10.87 15.32 20.26
N ASP A 294 -11.15 15.20 21.55
CA ASP A 294 -12.07 14.22 22.14
C ASP A 294 -12.69 14.84 23.41
N PRO A 295 -14.03 14.98 23.52
CA PRO A 295 -15.03 14.64 22.50
C PRO A 295 -15.09 15.65 21.34
N VAL A 296 -15.84 15.31 20.30
CA VAL A 296 -16.08 16.15 19.11
C VAL A 296 -17.58 16.24 18.78
N LEU A 297 -18.04 17.35 18.21
CA LEU A 297 -19.43 17.50 17.75
C LEU A 297 -19.65 16.76 16.43
N SER A 298 -20.83 16.17 16.21
CA SER A 298 -21.18 15.51 14.95
C SER A 298 -21.19 16.43 13.72
N SER A 299 -21.38 17.74 13.93
CA SER A 299 -21.26 18.76 12.88
C SER A 299 -19.82 19.08 12.52
N ASP A 300 -18.89 18.72 13.40
CA ASP A 300 -17.48 19.05 13.28
C ASP A 300 -16.75 17.81 12.76
N GLY A 301 -15.82 18.00 11.83
CA GLY A 301 -14.91 16.92 11.46
C GLY A 301 -13.92 16.64 12.59
N VAL A 302 -13.37 15.44 12.63
CA VAL A 302 -12.23 15.11 13.51
C VAL A 302 -11.00 14.81 12.66
N ASP A 303 -9.88 15.41 13.02
CA ASP A 303 -8.60 15.14 12.38
C ASP A 303 -7.83 14.07 13.16
N TYR A 304 -7.31 13.09 12.45
CA TYR A 304 -6.37 12.11 12.95
C TYR A 304 -5.02 12.28 12.28
N VAL A 305 -3.96 12.26 13.08
CA VAL A 305 -2.58 12.28 12.61
C VAL A 305 -1.98 10.89 12.80
N VAL A 306 -1.78 10.19 11.69
CA VAL A 306 -1.00 8.95 11.62
C VAL A 306 0.47 9.32 11.49
N THR A 307 1.32 8.89 12.42
CA THR A 307 2.77 9.07 12.31
C THR A 307 3.44 7.73 12.11
N ILE A 308 4.29 7.66 11.08
CA ILE A 308 5.14 6.50 10.78
C ILE A 308 6.59 6.92 10.94
N SER A 309 7.39 6.08 11.58
CA SER A 309 8.85 6.28 11.63
C SER A 309 9.59 4.97 11.35
N ASN A 310 10.71 5.07 10.65
CA ASN A 310 11.65 3.97 10.48
C ASN A 310 12.87 4.22 11.37
N ALA A 311 12.94 3.56 12.52
CA ALA A 311 13.93 3.82 13.56
C ALA A 311 15.22 3.00 13.40
N PHE A 312 15.38 2.20 12.35
CA PHE A 312 16.59 1.40 12.14
C PHE A 312 17.65 2.21 11.39
N GLU A 313 18.87 2.27 11.95
CA GLU A 313 20.02 2.87 11.26
C GLU A 313 20.48 1.95 10.12
N GLY A 314 20.45 2.45 8.89
CA GLY A 314 21.00 1.81 7.70
C GLY A 314 20.02 1.02 6.84
N GLU A 315 18.73 0.97 7.17
CA GLU A 315 17.73 0.21 6.40
C GLU A 315 16.59 1.09 5.90
N ILE A 316 16.23 0.92 4.63
CA ILE A 316 15.14 1.63 3.97
C ILE A 316 13.89 0.76 4.07
N ALA A 317 12.79 1.30 4.58
CA ALA A 317 11.50 0.61 4.51
C ALA A 317 10.93 0.77 3.09
N ARG A 318 10.54 -0.33 2.44
CA ARG A 318 10.03 -0.34 1.07
C ARG A 318 8.58 -0.78 1.00
N ASN A 319 7.87 -0.30 -0.01
CA ASN A 319 6.48 -0.64 -0.31
C ASN A 319 5.57 -0.49 0.92
N LEU A 320 5.61 0.69 1.54
CA LEU A 320 4.73 1.02 2.66
C LEU A 320 3.29 0.99 2.18
N HIS A 321 2.49 0.18 2.85
CA HIS A 321 1.06 0.01 2.61
C HIS A 321 0.32 0.26 3.92
N ILE A 322 -0.48 1.31 3.94
CA ILE A 322 -1.32 1.68 5.08
C ILE A 322 -2.77 1.50 4.68
N THR A 323 -3.51 0.76 5.50
CA THR A 323 -4.96 0.63 5.39
C THR A 323 -5.59 1.29 6.61
N LEU A 324 -6.37 2.34 6.37
CA LEU A 324 -7.21 2.98 7.37
C LEU A 324 -8.66 2.53 7.18
N THR A 325 -9.35 2.22 8.27
CA THR A 325 -10.77 1.84 8.26
C THR A 325 -11.49 2.57 9.38
N CYS A 326 -12.61 3.23 9.07
CA CYS A 326 -13.46 3.88 10.06
C CYS A 326 -14.75 3.08 10.30
N ASP A 327 -15.40 3.33 11.44
CA ASP A 327 -16.70 2.73 11.75
C ASP A 327 -17.81 3.15 10.77
N ALA A 328 -18.83 2.30 10.65
CA ALA A 328 -19.97 2.55 9.78
C ALA A 328 -20.70 3.85 10.13
N GLY A 329 -20.89 4.71 9.14
CA GLY A 329 -21.52 6.03 9.30
C GLY A 329 -20.52 7.20 9.38
N ALA A 330 -19.24 6.94 9.68
CA ALA A 330 -18.16 7.89 9.44
C ALA A 330 -17.61 7.72 8.03
N ASN A 331 -17.06 8.80 7.45
CA ASN A 331 -16.48 8.76 6.11
C ASN A 331 -15.26 9.68 6.02
N PHE A 332 -14.26 9.30 5.23
CA PHE A 332 -13.12 10.18 4.96
C PHE A 332 -13.54 11.45 4.21
N ALA A 333 -13.29 12.61 4.81
CA ALA A 333 -13.60 13.93 4.27
C ALA A 333 -12.42 14.49 3.46
N SER A 334 -11.22 14.39 4.03
CA SER A 334 -9.96 14.79 3.41
C SER A 334 -8.81 13.96 3.97
N TYR A 335 -7.73 13.90 3.20
CA TYR A 335 -6.49 13.26 3.59
C TYR A 335 -5.32 13.96 2.90
N GLU A 336 -4.26 14.19 3.65
CA GLU A 336 -3.03 14.80 3.17
C GLU A 336 -1.81 14.20 3.87
N SER A 337 -0.65 14.31 3.25
CA SER A 337 0.63 13.87 3.81
C SER A 337 1.54 15.05 4.08
N SER A 338 2.41 14.92 5.08
CA SER A 338 3.44 15.92 5.39
C SER A 338 4.50 16.05 4.29
N GLU A 339 4.60 15.05 3.41
CA GLU A 339 5.59 14.92 2.35
C GLU A 339 4.94 14.43 1.05
N GLU A 340 5.57 14.72 -0.09
CA GLU A 340 5.20 14.15 -1.38
C GLU A 340 5.48 12.64 -1.45
N GLY A 341 4.93 11.96 -2.46
CA GLY A 341 5.19 10.54 -2.75
C GLY A 341 4.22 9.54 -2.12
N TRP A 342 3.19 10.01 -1.42
CA TRP A 342 2.05 9.19 -0.99
C TRP A 342 0.98 9.15 -2.08
N ILE A 343 0.50 7.95 -2.38
CA ILE A 343 -0.64 7.71 -3.27
C ILE A 343 -1.81 7.22 -2.43
N PHE A 344 -2.97 7.87 -2.57
CA PHE A 344 -4.17 7.57 -1.80
C PHE A 344 -5.26 6.98 -2.70
N VAL A 345 -5.88 5.90 -2.24
CA VAL A 345 -7.02 5.24 -2.89
C VAL A 345 -8.10 5.02 -1.84
N GLN A 346 -9.29 5.60 -2.03
CA GLN A 346 -10.43 5.42 -1.13
C GLN A 346 -11.50 4.54 -1.78
N GLU A 347 -11.93 3.51 -1.06
CA GLU A 347 -13.04 2.63 -1.43
C GLU A 347 -14.00 2.46 -0.24
N GLY A 348 -15.09 3.23 -0.25
CA GLY A 348 -16.07 3.24 0.84
C GLY A 348 -15.44 3.73 2.16
N GLU A 349 -15.49 2.88 3.18
CA GLU A 349 -15.00 3.11 4.55
C GLU A 349 -13.52 2.75 4.73
N THR A 350 -12.83 2.41 3.63
CA THR A 350 -11.39 2.10 3.62
C THR A 350 -10.63 3.13 2.82
N LEU A 351 -9.57 3.67 3.42
CA LEU A 351 -8.57 4.49 2.75
C LEU A 351 -7.24 3.75 2.74
N THR A 352 -6.70 3.51 1.55
CA THR A 352 -5.37 2.94 1.36
C THR A 352 -4.38 4.05 1.00
N ALA A 353 -3.26 4.11 1.71
CA ALA A 353 -2.14 4.98 1.39
C ALA A 353 -0.90 4.13 1.06
N LEU A 354 -0.29 4.37 -0.10
CA LEU A 354 0.89 3.67 -0.60
C LEU A 354 2.07 4.63 -0.71
N ARG A 355 3.26 4.14 -0.36
CA ARG A 355 4.52 4.86 -0.57
C ARG A 355 5.66 3.90 -0.87
N GLY A 356 6.47 4.27 -1.87
CA GLY A 356 7.58 3.44 -2.33
C GLY A 356 8.64 3.21 -1.27
N THR A 357 9.13 4.27 -0.61
CA THR A 357 10.17 4.17 0.42
C THR A 357 9.98 5.12 1.60
N LEU A 358 10.51 4.72 2.76
CA LEU A 358 10.79 5.57 3.90
C LEU A 358 12.23 5.32 4.35
N GLU A 359 13.07 6.36 4.22
CA GLU A 359 14.51 6.28 4.50
C GLU A 359 14.80 5.87 5.95
N SER A 360 16.02 5.38 6.17
CA SER A 360 16.56 5.12 7.50
C SER A 360 16.46 6.36 8.39
N GLU A 361 16.02 6.18 9.64
CA GLU A 361 15.83 7.24 10.64
C GLU A 361 14.85 8.36 10.25
N ALA A 362 14.04 8.15 9.19
CA ALA A 362 13.04 9.10 8.74
C ALA A 362 11.68 8.88 9.40
N SER A 363 10.86 9.93 9.41
CA SER A 363 9.46 9.89 9.83
C SER A 363 8.61 10.74 8.92
N THR A 364 7.38 10.31 8.71
CA THR A 364 6.35 10.99 7.91
C THR A 364 5.02 10.91 8.63
N SER A 365 4.13 11.86 8.38
CA SER A 365 2.76 11.83 8.91
C SER A 365 1.70 11.97 7.83
N LEU A 366 0.54 11.37 8.08
CA LEU A 366 -0.69 11.53 7.31
C LEU A 366 -1.72 12.19 8.20
N THR A 367 -2.34 13.27 7.74
CA THR A 367 -3.50 13.88 8.40
C THR A 367 -4.74 13.44 7.65
N VAL A 368 -5.71 12.89 8.38
CA VAL A 368 -6.93 12.35 7.83
C VAL A 368 -8.12 12.92 8.60
N THR A 369 -9.04 13.56 7.90
CA THR A 369 -10.25 14.15 8.47
C THR A 369 -11.42 13.22 8.23
N LEU A 370 -12.17 12.88 9.27
CA LEU A 370 -13.44 12.16 9.15
C LEU A 370 -14.63 13.12 9.24
N ASN A 371 -15.61 12.91 8.36
CA ASN A 371 -16.98 13.37 8.57
C ASN A 371 -17.67 12.40 9.52
N LEU A 372 -18.34 12.95 10.53
CA LEU A 372 -19.00 12.18 11.58
C LEU A 372 -20.50 12.00 11.30
N PRO A 373 -21.12 10.95 11.87
CA PRO A 373 -22.56 10.73 11.71
C PRO A 373 -23.38 11.81 12.42
N ASP A 374 -24.41 12.34 11.75
CA ASP A 374 -25.30 13.39 12.29
C ASP A 374 -26.02 12.95 13.59
N GLU A 375 -26.40 11.67 13.63
CA GLU A 375 -26.98 10.96 14.78
C GLU A 375 -25.95 9.95 15.31
N PRO A 376 -24.97 10.40 16.10
CA PRO A 376 -23.94 9.51 16.63
C PRO A 376 -24.59 8.49 17.57
N GLU A 377 -24.13 7.23 17.56
CA GLU A 377 -24.55 6.18 18.51
C GLU A 377 -23.50 5.89 19.60
N GLY A 378 -22.43 6.70 19.65
CA GLY A 378 -21.30 6.54 20.56
C GLY A 378 -20.02 7.13 19.97
N ALA A 379 -18.89 6.53 20.33
CA ALA A 379 -17.61 6.85 19.73
C ALA A 379 -17.49 6.33 18.28
N VAL A 380 -16.69 7.04 17.48
CA VAL A 380 -16.22 6.60 16.16
C VAL A 380 -14.77 6.16 16.30
N THR A 381 -14.46 4.98 15.78
CA THR A 381 -13.11 4.41 15.81
C THR A 381 -12.45 4.51 14.43
N LEU A 382 -11.21 5.00 14.40
CA LEU A 382 -10.31 4.88 13.26
C LEU A 382 -9.27 3.80 13.55
N SER A 383 -9.26 2.75 12.74
CA SER A 383 -8.26 1.69 12.78
C SER A 383 -7.24 1.87 11.67
N VAL A 384 -5.96 1.64 11.98
CA VAL A 384 -4.84 1.79 11.04
C VAL A 384 -3.99 0.53 11.07
N ASN A 385 -3.75 -0.06 9.90
CA ASN A 385 -2.78 -1.14 9.70
C ASN A 385 -1.66 -0.64 8.79
N LEU A 386 -0.41 -0.87 9.17
CA LEU A 386 0.79 -0.55 8.40
C LEU A 386 1.56 -1.85 8.09
N GLN A 387 1.98 -1.99 6.85
CA GLN A 387 2.89 -3.04 6.40
C GLN A 387 3.96 -2.44 5.48
N ALA A 388 5.15 -3.03 5.48
CA ALA A 388 6.19 -2.81 4.49
C ALA A 388 6.80 -4.17 4.10
N ASP A 389 7.66 -4.18 3.08
CA ASP A 389 8.39 -5.39 2.71
C ASP A 389 9.22 -5.92 3.88
N GLY A 390 9.07 -7.23 4.14
CA GLY A 390 9.79 -7.93 5.21
C GLY A 390 9.31 -7.61 6.64
N SER A 391 8.45 -6.60 6.85
CA SER A 391 7.96 -6.24 8.19
C SER A 391 6.76 -7.10 8.62
N GLU A 392 6.56 -7.21 9.93
CA GLU A 392 5.26 -7.60 10.47
C GLU A 392 4.24 -6.46 10.25
N THR A 393 2.96 -6.79 10.27
CA THR A 393 1.89 -5.78 10.24
C THR A 393 1.78 -5.12 11.60
N LEU A 394 1.89 -3.79 11.64
CA LEU A 394 1.62 -2.98 12.82
C LEU A 394 0.18 -2.48 12.77
N ALA A 395 -0.51 -2.49 13.91
CA ALA A 395 -1.89 -2.03 14.00
C ALA A 395 -2.09 -1.10 15.20
N THR A 396 -2.89 -0.07 15.02
CA THR A 396 -3.33 0.83 16.09
C THR A 396 -4.74 1.34 15.80
N SER A 397 -5.42 1.85 16.81
CA SER A 397 -6.75 2.43 16.66
C SER A 397 -6.98 3.49 17.72
N GLU A 398 -7.73 4.53 17.38
CA GLU A 398 -8.22 5.54 18.32
C GLU A 398 -9.73 5.67 18.19
N SER A 399 -10.40 5.91 19.31
CA SER A 399 -11.85 6.04 19.41
C SER A 399 -12.19 7.39 19.99
N THR A 400 -12.93 8.20 19.21
CA THR A 400 -13.31 9.56 19.60
C THR A 400 -14.79 9.60 19.94
N GLU A 401 -15.15 10.14 21.11
CA GLU A 401 -16.54 10.30 21.52
C GLU A 401 -17.24 11.38 20.68
N VAL A 402 -18.36 11.03 20.05
CA VAL A 402 -19.10 11.95 19.17
C VAL A 402 -20.37 12.44 19.85
N MET A 403 -20.45 13.76 20.05
CA MET A 403 -21.57 14.46 20.66
C MET A 403 -22.50 15.01 19.59
N GLN A 404 -23.81 14.80 19.76
CA GLN A 404 -24.80 15.31 18.83
C GLN A 404 -24.77 16.85 18.84
N SER A 405 -24.58 17.48 17.69
CA SER A 405 -24.64 18.94 17.57
C SER A 405 -26.05 19.50 17.77
N TYR A 406 -26.18 20.77 18.16
CA TYR A 406 -27.49 21.45 18.18
C TYR A 406 -28.15 21.42 16.81
N GLN A 407 -27.37 21.61 15.74
CA GLN A 407 -27.90 21.64 14.37
C GLN A 407 -28.50 20.29 13.98
N SER A 408 -27.83 19.17 14.29
CA SER A 408 -28.37 17.85 13.99
C SER A 408 -29.55 17.49 14.89
N TRP A 409 -29.49 17.84 16.18
CA TRP A 409 -30.62 17.67 17.10
C TRP A 409 -31.87 18.46 16.66
N ALA A 410 -31.71 19.72 16.25
CA ALA A 410 -32.83 20.59 15.89
C ALA A 410 -33.43 20.32 14.49
N ALA A 411 -32.78 19.50 13.66
CA ALA A 411 -33.15 19.31 12.24
C ALA A 411 -34.60 18.82 12.04
N GLY A 412 -35.18 18.12 13.02
CA GLY A 412 -36.55 17.61 12.99
C GLY A 412 -37.62 18.58 13.51
N LEU A 413 -37.24 19.75 14.00
CA LEU A 413 -38.17 20.68 14.66
C LEU A 413 -38.92 21.56 13.65
N SER A 414 -40.12 21.99 14.02
CA SER A 414 -40.92 22.93 13.22
C SER A 414 -40.32 24.36 13.21
N SER A 415 -39.46 24.67 14.17
CA SER A 415 -38.64 25.88 14.25
C SER A 415 -37.30 25.55 14.90
N VAL A 416 -36.20 25.95 14.26
CA VAL A 416 -34.82 25.66 14.72
C VAL A 416 -34.17 26.80 15.52
N ASP A 417 -34.86 27.94 15.66
CA ASP A 417 -34.33 29.09 16.41
C ASP A 417 -34.08 28.71 17.88
N LEU A 418 -32.94 29.13 18.44
CA LEU A 418 -32.51 28.79 19.82
C LEU A 418 -33.55 29.16 20.89
N LEU A 419 -34.29 30.25 20.67
CA LEU A 419 -35.29 30.77 21.60
C LEU A 419 -36.72 30.38 21.23
N ALA A 420 -36.92 29.57 20.18
CA ALA A 420 -38.23 29.06 19.85
C ALA A 420 -38.66 27.96 20.83
N ASP A 421 -39.96 27.84 20.99
CA ASP A 421 -40.67 26.83 21.79
C ASP A 421 -41.74 26.25 20.86
N PRO A 422 -41.38 25.27 20.01
CA PRO A 422 -42.22 24.81 18.91
C PRO A 422 -43.41 23.96 19.39
N ASP A 423 -43.30 23.34 20.56
CA ASP A 423 -44.32 22.49 21.17
C ASP A 423 -45.14 23.21 22.25
N GLY A 424 -44.70 24.38 22.71
CA GLY A 424 -45.46 25.33 23.52
C GLY A 424 -45.49 24.97 25.00
N ASP A 425 -44.50 24.23 25.49
CA ASP A 425 -44.41 23.81 26.89
C ASP A 425 -43.66 24.81 27.80
N GLY A 426 -43.09 25.85 27.20
CA GLY A 426 -42.36 26.92 27.87
C GLY A 426 -40.86 26.67 28.01
N VAL A 427 -40.33 25.56 27.48
CA VAL A 427 -38.89 25.29 27.37
C VAL A 427 -38.46 25.60 25.94
N ASN A 428 -37.45 26.46 25.78
CA ASN A 428 -36.95 26.78 24.45
C ASN A 428 -35.96 25.71 23.95
N ASN A 429 -35.77 25.67 22.63
CA ASN A 429 -34.86 24.73 21.97
C ASN A 429 -33.45 24.68 22.57
N GLN A 430 -32.90 25.82 22.99
CA GLN A 430 -31.57 25.86 23.60
C GLN A 430 -31.51 25.12 24.94
N LEU A 431 -32.52 25.30 25.80
CA LEU A 431 -32.63 24.56 27.05
C LEU A 431 -32.98 23.10 26.81
N GLU A 432 -33.89 22.82 25.88
CA GLU A 432 -34.24 21.46 25.46
C GLU A 432 -33.00 20.67 25.03
N TYR A 433 -32.16 21.26 24.17
CA TYR A 433 -30.90 20.65 23.73
C TYR A 433 -29.95 20.37 24.91
N ALA A 434 -29.79 21.33 25.82
CA ALA A 434 -28.92 21.19 26.99
C ALA A 434 -29.42 20.11 27.97
N LEU A 435 -30.73 19.94 28.09
CA LEU A 435 -31.40 18.92 28.90
C LEU A 435 -31.42 17.54 28.23
N GLY A 436 -31.24 17.49 26.91
CA GLY A 436 -31.39 16.27 26.11
C GLY A 436 -32.84 15.87 25.87
N THR A 437 -33.78 16.82 25.93
CA THR A 437 -35.21 16.61 25.70
C THR A 437 -35.56 16.79 24.21
N ASN A 438 -36.85 16.68 23.87
CA ASN A 438 -37.34 16.73 22.49
C ASN A 438 -38.26 17.95 22.30
N GLY A 439 -37.72 19.02 21.72
CA GLY A 439 -38.47 20.28 21.53
C GLY A 439 -39.61 20.22 20.50
N GLY A 440 -39.92 19.04 19.96
CA GLY A 440 -41.12 18.78 19.17
C GLY A 440 -42.25 18.15 19.98
N ARG A 441 -42.05 17.92 21.28
CA ARG A 441 -42.98 17.20 22.15
C ARG A 441 -43.00 17.80 23.55
N ALA A 442 -44.10 18.49 23.85
CA ALA A 442 -44.37 19.06 25.15
C ALA A 442 -44.20 18.05 26.30
N GLU A 443 -43.39 18.41 27.29
CA GLU A 443 -43.17 17.62 28.51
C GLU A 443 -44.14 18.00 29.63
N GLU A 444 -44.90 17.02 30.15
CA GLU A 444 -45.90 17.27 31.20
C GLU A 444 -45.25 17.50 32.58
N ASN A 445 -44.03 17.00 32.79
CA ASN A 445 -43.27 17.15 34.01
C ASN A 445 -42.03 17.97 33.68
N GLY A 446 -41.99 19.23 34.12
CA GLY A 446 -40.87 20.13 33.83
C GLY A 446 -39.50 19.53 34.19
N PRO A 447 -38.41 20.10 33.65
CA PRO A 447 -37.10 19.43 33.55
C PRO A 447 -36.37 19.19 34.88
N LEU A 448 -36.88 19.74 35.99
CA LEU A 448 -36.31 19.57 37.33
C LEU A 448 -37.20 18.64 38.16
N ALA A 449 -36.74 17.41 38.36
CA ALA A 449 -37.36 16.45 39.25
C ALA A 449 -37.07 16.79 40.72
N VAL A 450 -38.11 16.80 41.55
CA VAL A 450 -37.98 17.07 42.99
C VAL A 450 -38.51 15.88 43.76
N SER A 451 -37.71 15.35 44.68
CA SER A 451 -38.13 14.29 45.60
C SER A 451 -37.66 14.57 47.03
N PHE A 452 -38.28 13.89 48.00
CA PHE A 452 -38.00 14.08 49.42
C PHE A 452 -37.60 12.74 50.04
N SER A 453 -36.54 12.73 50.86
CA SER A 453 -36.20 11.60 51.72
C SER A 453 -35.74 12.10 53.08
N GLY A 454 -36.49 11.78 54.13
CA GLY A 454 -36.23 12.29 55.48
C GLY A 454 -36.30 13.82 55.54
N ASN A 455 -35.19 14.46 55.93
CA ASN A 455 -35.06 15.92 56.02
C ASN A 455 -34.28 16.52 54.83
N ALA A 456 -34.15 15.77 53.73
CA ALA A 456 -33.45 16.19 52.53
C ALA A 456 -34.41 16.26 51.33
N ILE A 457 -34.16 17.24 50.47
CA ILE A 457 -34.69 17.36 49.11
C ILE A 457 -33.62 16.90 48.12
N PHE A 458 -34.05 16.18 47.09
CA PHE A 458 -33.21 15.75 45.98
C PHE A 458 -33.73 16.41 44.72
N LEU A 459 -32.87 17.22 44.10
CA LEU A 459 -33.13 17.95 42.87
C LEU A 459 -32.39 17.25 41.74
N GLY A 460 -33.13 16.58 40.86
CA GLY A 460 -32.59 15.78 39.76
C GLY A 460 -32.91 16.42 38.41
N TYR A 461 -31.94 16.48 37.51
CA TYR A 461 -32.16 16.88 36.12
C TYR A 461 -31.17 16.17 35.19
N SER A 462 -31.56 15.98 33.94
CA SER A 462 -30.65 15.51 32.90
C SER A 462 -29.90 16.69 32.30
N GLN A 463 -28.68 16.46 31.86
CA GLN A 463 -27.92 17.41 31.04
C GLN A 463 -27.06 16.66 30.02
N ARG A 464 -26.60 17.36 28.99
CA ARG A 464 -25.59 16.82 28.06
C ARG A 464 -24.34 16.37 28.83
N ALA A 465 -23.82 15.19 28.51
CA ALA A 465 -22.45 14.86 28.89
C ALA A 465 -21.51 15.91 28.28
N PHE A 466 -20.41 16.25 28.94
CA PHE A 466 -19.48 17.30 28.49
C PHE A 466 -20.17 18.66 28.27
N ALA A 467 -21.16 18.99 29.12
CA ALA A 467 -21.96 20.20 28.97
C ALA A 467 -21.12 21.49 28.90
N VAL A 468 -19.98 21.53 29.60
CA VAL A 468 -19.09 22.70 29.59
C VAL A 468 -18.45 22.89 28.21
N GLU A 469 -17.90 21.82 27.66
CA GLU A 469 -17.26 21.77 26.35
C GLU A 469 -18.26 22.10 25.23
N LEU A 470 -19.51 21.67 25.39
CA LEU A 470 -20.60 21.94 24.45
C LEU A 470 -21.24 23.33 24.59
N GLY A 471 -20.82 24.14 25.57
CA GLY A 471 -21.50 25.40 25.90
C GLY A 471 -22.96 25.21 26.33
N ALA A 472 -23.27 24.03 26.85
CA ALA A 472 -24.59 23.58 27.28
C ALA A 472 -24.68 23.39 28.81
N GLU A 473 -23.73 23.92 29.58
CA GLU A 473 -23.67 23.78 31.04
C GLU A 473 -24.94 24.34 31.70
N LEU A 474 -25.61 23.51 32.50
CA LEU A 474 -26.77 23.91 33.27
C LEU A 474 -26.35 24.22 34.71
N VAL A 475 -26.84 25.35 35.19
CA VAL A 475 -26.63 25.82 36.56
C VAL A 475 -27.93 25.76 37.31
N LEU A 476 -27.91 25.03 38.43
CA LEU A 476 -28.98 25.10 39.41
C LEU A 476 -28.85 26.39 40.22
N GLU A 477 -29.90 27.19 40.22
CA GLU A 477 -30.00 28.40 41.04
C GLU A 477 -31.17 28.28 42.02
N SER A 478 -31.01 28.87 43.20
CA SER A 478 -32.08 28.99 44.18
C SER A 478 -32.43 30.45 44.49
N SER A 479 -33.67 30.66 44.95
CA SER A 479 -34.18 31.97 45.33
C SER A 479 -35.18 31.86 46.49
N PRO A 480 -35.14 32.77 47.48
CA PRO A 480 -36.19 32.83 48.51
C PRO A 480 -37.44 33.60 48.05
N ASP A 481 -37.32 34.45 47.02
CA ASP A 481 -38.31 35.48 46.67
C ASP A 481 -38.65 35.58 45.17
N LEU A 482 -38.09 34.71 44.32
CA LEU A 482 -38.15 34.73 42.85
C LEU A 482 -37.48 35.94 42.18
N LEU A 483 -36.89 36.85 42.96
CA LEU A 483 -36.24 38.07 42.46
C LEU A 483 -34.73 37.93 42.47
N ASN A 484 -34.18 37.41 43.58
CA ASN A 484 -32.75 37.26 43.78
C ASN A 484 -32.38 35.78 43.62
N TRP A 485 -31.58 35.48 42.60
CA TRP A 485 -31.15 34.11 42.28
C TRP A 485 -29.67 33.94 42.59
N THR A 486 -29.33 32.82 43.23
CA THR A 486 -27.96 32.47 43.60
C THR A 486 -27.62 31.07 43.10
N LYS A 487 -26.45 30.90 42.47
CA LYS A 487 -25.91 29.59 42.07
C LYS A 487 -25.82 28.69 43.28
N VAL A 488 -26.34 27.47 43.17
CA VAL A 488 -26.23 26.43 44.19
C VAL A 488 -24.84 25.82 44.05
N THR A 489 -23.95 26.06 45.03
CA THR A 489 -22.54 25.64 44.98
C THR A 489 -22.25 24.46 45.95
N GLU A 490 -23.21 23.58 46.19
CA GLU A 490 -23.13 22.61 47.29
C GLU A 490 -22.18 21.43 47.07
N THR A 491 -21.64 20.91 48.18
CA THR A 491 -20.67 19.80 48.27
C THR A 491 -21.24 18.41 47.99
N SER A 492 -22.56 18.25 47.84
CA SER A 492 -23.26 16.97 47.59
C SER A 492 -23.99 16.97 46.24
N MET A 493 -23.27 17.33 45.19
CA MET A 493 -23.69 17.10 43.80
C MET A 493 -23.17 15.73 43.35
N THR A 494 -24.06 14.89 42.84
CA THR A 494 -23.72 13.61 42.22
C THR A 494 -24.06 13.67 40.74
N VAL A 495 -23.11 13.33 39.89
CA VAL A 495 -23.30 13.22 38.44
C VAL A 495 -23.16 11.76 38.07
N VAL A 496 -24.16 11.22 37.38
CA VAL A 496 -24.19 9.82 36.95
C VAL A 496 -24.47 9.77 35.45
N PRO A 497 -23.60 9.15 34.63
CA PRO A 497 -23.87 8.96 33.21
C PRO A 497 -25.20 8.22 33.00
N LEU A 498 -26.05 8.76 32.13
CA LEU A 498 -27.29 8.13 31.70
C LEU A 498 -27.05 7.33 30.41
N ASN A 499 -26.32 7.93 29.47
CA ASN A 499 -25.79 7.32 28.25
C ASN A 499 -24.57 8.15 27.77
N TYR A 500 -24.07 7.91 26.55
CA TYR A 500 -22.91 8.66 26.00
C TYR A 500 -23.22 10.14 25.72
N GLN A 501 -24.49 10.50 25.50
CA GLN A 501 -24.92 11.89 25.25
C GLN A 501 -25.33 12.64 26.51
N LEU A 502 -25.76 11.93 27.57
CA LEU A 502 -26.48 12.49 28.70
C LEU A 502 -26.00 11.96 30.03
N GLU A 503 -26.07 12.81 31.03
CA GLU A 503 -25.84 12.50 32.42
C GLU A 503 -26.98 13.04 33.29
N THR A 504 -27.15 12.44 34.46
CA THR A 504 -28.10 12.88 35.47
C THR A 504 -27.35 13.58 36.59
N VAL A 505 -27.71 14.83 36.85
CA VAL A 505 -27.24 15.61 37.98
C VAL A 505 -28.25 15.49 39.11
N THR A 506 -27.79 15.11 40.30
CA THR A 506 -28.59 15.11 41.53
C THR A 506 -27.93 16.00 42.57
N VAL A 507 -28.68 16.96 43.09
CA VAL A 507 -28.26 17.83 44.20
C VAL A 507 -29.10 17.50 45.44
N GLU A 508 -28.44 17.04 46.49
CA GLU A 508 -29.05 16.84 47.82
C GLU A 508 -28.96 18.14 48.63
N ARG A 509 -30.07 18.58 49.23
CA ARG A 509 -30.13 19.75 50.11
C ARG A 509 -31.03 19.51 51.32
N PRO A 510 -30.82 20.21 52.45
CA PRO A 510 -31.77 20.16 53.56
C PRO A 510 -33.09 20.86 53.21
N VAL A 511 -34.21 20.37 53.78
CA VAL A 511 -35.52 21.03 53.65
C VAL A 511 -35.50 22.40 54.37
N SER A 512 -35.99 23.45 53.71
CA SER A 512 -36.15 24.82 54.23
C SER A 512 -37.63 25.27 54.22
N GLU A 513 -37.98 26.38 54.88
CA GLU A 513 -39.38 26.84 54.99
C GLU A 513 -40.00 27.25 53.65
N ARG A 514 -39.22 27.87 52.75
CA ARG A 514 -39.65 28.23 51.39
C ARG A 514 -38.45 28.59 50.53
N GLU A 515 -38.27 27.88 49.42
CA GLU A 515 -37.21 28.12 48.45
C GLU A 515 -37.70 27.76 47.05
N PHE A 516 -37.24 28.49 46.05
CA PHE A 516 -37.52 28.28 44.63
C PHE A 516 -36.25 27.85 43.93
N PHE A 517 -36.39 27.02 42.89
CA PHE A 517 -35.28 26.50 42.11
C PHE A 517 -35.53 26.74 40.62
N ARG A 518 -34.45 26.99 39.87
CA ARG A 518 -34.48 26.99 38.41
C ARG A 518 -33.19 26.43 37.85
N LEU A 519 -33.26 25.93 36.62
CA LEU A 519 -32.11 25.67 35.79
C LEU A 519 -31.88 26.89 34.90
N ARG A 520 -30.62 27.29 34.75
CA ARG A 520 -30.20 28.34 33.83
C ARG A 520 -29.01 27.83 33.04
N LEU A 521 -29.02 28.04 31.73
CA LEU A 521 -27.83 27.82 30.93
C LEU A 521 -26.73 28.80 31.33
N GLU A 522 -25.54 28.29 31.63
CA GLU A 522 -24.34 29.10 31.75
C GLU A 522 -23.91 29.45 30.32
N THR A 523 -24.22 30.66 29.88
CA THR A 523 -23.61 31.17 28.65
C THR A 523 -22.10 31.19 28.89
N ALA A 524 -21.37 30.34 28.16
CA ALA A 524 -19.93 30.46 28.05
C ALA A 524 -19.61 31.94 27.78
N ALA A 525 -18.70 32.50 28.58
CA ALA A 525 -18.18 33.82 28.26
C ALA A 525 -17.68 33.77 26.81
N ALA A 526 -18.30 34.57 25.93
CA ALA A 526 -17.93 34.60 24.52
C ALA A 526 -16.41 34.77 24.40
N ASN A 527 -15.73 33.75 23.88
CA ASN A 527 -14.38 33.87 23.34
C ASN A 527 -14.49 34.21 21.86
#